data_AF-A0ABD6AWG7-F1
#
_entry.id   AF-A0ABD6AWG7-F1
#
_cell.length_a   1.000
_cell.length_b   1.000
_cell.length_c   1.000
_cell.angle_alpha   90.00
_cell.angle_beta   90.00
_cell.angle_gamma   90.00
#
_symmetry.space_group_name_H-M   'P 1'
#
loop_
_entity.id
_entity.type
_entity.pdbx_description
1 polymer ?
#
loop_
_entity_poly.entity_id
_entity_poly.type
_entity_poly.pdbx_seq_one_letter_code
_entity_poly.pdbx_strand_id
1 'polypeptide(L)' 'MGTGCWRLRCTHCRFRSSTSGRTLAESMAETHETATGHTVDVCRERPR' A
#
# COMPACT_ATOMS: atom_id res chain seq x y z
N MET A 1 16.60 12.14 4.89
CA MET A 1 15.56 11.46 4.08
C MET A 1 14.70 10.62 5.01
N GLY A 2 13.44 11.00 5.24
CA GLY A 2 12.55 10.22 6.11
C GLY A 2 12.09 8.95 5.39
N THR A 3 12.66 7.80 5.74
CA THR A 3 12.21 6.47 5.31
C THR A 3 10.92 6.12 6.05
N GLY A 4 9.82 6.76 5.65
CA GLY A 4 8.49 6.36 6.11
C GLY A 4 8.13 5.00 5.49
N CYS A 5 7.90 3.99 6.32
CA CYS A 5 7.29 2.75 5.88
C CYS A 5 5.81 2.99 5.58
N TRP A 6 5.32 2.40 4.50
CA TRP A 6 3.93 2.45 4.06
C TRP A 6 3.38 1.04 4.00
N ARG A 7 2.17 0.84 4.53
CA ARG A 7 1.43 -0.41 4.46
C ARG A 7 0.29 -0.29 3.45
N LEU A 8 0.13 -1.35 2.69
CA LEU A 8 -0.95 -1.54 1.74
C LEU A 8 -1.85 -2.66 2.25
N ARG A 9 -3.16 -2.45 2.26
CA ARG A 9 -4.13 -3.48 2.63
C ARG A 9 -5.33 -3.41 1.71
N CYS A 10 -5.56 -4.46 0.93
CA CYS A 10 -6.79 -4.58 0.17
C CYS A 10 -7.98 -4.74 1.13
N THR A 11 -9.08 -4.06 0.87
CA THR A 11 -10.32 -4.16 1.67
C THR A 11 -11.18 -5.34 1.25
N HIS A 12 -10.98 -5.87 0.04
CA HIS A 12 -11.80 -6.93 -0.55
C HIS A 12 -11.15 -8.32 -0.48
N CYS A 13 -9.82 -8.39 -0.41
CA CYS A 13 -9.09 -9.66 -0.38
C CYS A 13 -8.00 -9.66 0.70
N ARG A 14 -7.30 -10.80 0.84
CA ARG A 14 -6.23 -10.97 1.85
C ARG A 14 -4.90 -10.31 1.46
N PHE A 15 -4.87 -9.53 0.37
CA PHE A 15 -3.67 -8.84 -0.06
C PHE A 15 -3.24 -7.80 0.99
N ARG A 16 -2.00 -7.94 1.45
CA ARG A 16 -1.33 -6.99 2.34
C ARG A 16 0.13 -6.92 1.96
N SER A 17 0.67 -5.71 1.89
CA SER A 17 2.08 -5.47 1.59
C SER A 17 2.62 -4.29 2.38
N SER A 18 3.93 -4.14 2.43
CA SER A 18 4.61 -3.02 3.09
C SER A 18 5.82 -2.60 2.28
N THR A 19 6.03 -1.31 2.10
CA THR A 19 7.13 -0.77 1.31
C THR A 19 7.70 0.51 1.88
N SER A 20 8.97 0.76 1.59
CA SER A 20 9.70 1.95 1.99
C SER A 20 9.57 2.99 0.89
N GLY A 21 8.63 3.93 1.06
CA GLY A 21 8.39 5.00 0.10
C GLY A 21 6.94 5.08 -0.37
N ARG A 22 6.40 6.30 -0.39
CA ARG A 22 5.00 6.56 -0.74
C ARG A 22 4.68 6.17 -2.18
N THR A 23 5.51 6.61 -3.13
CA THR A 23 5.29 6.40 -4.56
C THR A 23 5.21 4.92 -4.90
N LEU A 24 6.09 4.09 -4.32
CA LEU A 24 6.05 2.65 -4.54
C LEU A 24 4.78 2.02 -3.93
N ALA A 25 4.32 2.52 -2.79
CA ALA A 25 3.06 2.06 -2.20
C ALA A 25 1.86 2.41 -3.08
N GLU A 26 1.80 3.64 -3.59
CA GLU A 26 0.72 4.07 -4.49
C GLU A 26 0.74 3.26 -5.81
N SER A 27 1.91 3.05 -6.43
CA SER A 27 2.01 2.23 -7.65
C SER A 27 1.59 0.77 -7.44
N MET A 28 1.96 0.16 -6.30
CA MET A 28 1.53 -1.20 -5.98
C MET A 28 0.03 -1.30 -5.68
N ALA A 29 -0.54 -0.29 -5.02
CA ALA A 29 -1.98 -0.19 -4.82
C ALA A 29 -2.68 -0.11 -6.18
N GLU A 30 -2.34 0.88 -7.01
CA GLU A 30 -2.95 1.07 -8.33
C GLU A 30 -2.88 -0.18 -9.21
N THR A 31 -1.74 -0.89 -9.20
CA THR A 31 -1.59 -2.16 -9.94
C THR A 31 -2.58 -3.21 -9.45
N HIS A 32 -2.75 -3.35 -8.13
CA HIS A 32 -3.71 -4.29 -7.55
C HIS A 32 -5.15 -3.88 -7.85
N GLU A 33 -5.47 -2.60 -7.69
CA GLU A 33 -6.81 -2.04 -7.95
C GLU A 33 -7.19 -2.24 -9.41
N THR A 34 -6.26 -2.01 -10.34
CA THR A 34 -6.48 -2.21 -11.79
C THR A 34 -6.64 -3.68 -12.16
N ALA A 35 -5.83 -4.57 -11.58
CA ALA A 35 -5.86 -5.99 -11.92
C ALA A 35 -7.08 -6.72 -11.34
N THR A 36 -7.60 -6.26 -10.20
CA THR A 36 -8.65 -6.98 -9.45
C THR A 36 -9.97 -6.22 -9.32
N GLY A 37 -9.98 -4.91 -9.57
CA GLY A 37 -11.11 -4.04 -9.30
C GLY A 37 -11.37 -3.82 -7.80
N HIS A 38 -10.46 -4.23 -6.92
CA HIS A 38 -10.59 -4.07 -5.47
C HIS A 38 -9.96 -2.78 -4.99
N THR A 39 -10.52 -2.13 -3.97
CA THR A 39 -9.88 -0.97 -3.33
C THR A 39 -8.73 -1.38 -2.39
N VAL A 40 -7.64 -0.63 -2.41
CA VAL A 40 -6.49 -0.81 -1.53
C VAL A 40 -6.26 0.39 -0.62
N ASP A 41 -6.25 0.15 0.68
CA ASP A 41 -5.92 1.15 1.69
C ASP A 41 -4.40 1.31 1.81
N VAL A 42 -3.89 2.52 1.61
CA VAL A 42 -2.47 2.87 1.72
C VAL A 42 -2.24 3.77 2.92
N CYS A 43 -1.65 3.22 3.98
CA CYS A 43 -1.43 3.92 5.25
C CYS A 43 0.06 4.06 5.57
N ARG A 44 0.48 5.24 6.04
CA ARG A 44 1.84 5.43 6.56
C ARG A 44 1.97 4.73 7.91
N GLU A 45 2.95 3.86 8.02
CA GLU A 45 3.33 3.26 9.28
C GLU A 45 4.07 4.29 10.12
N ARG A 46 3.47 4.71 11.23
CA ARG A 46 4.14 5.58 12.19
C ARG A 46 5.17 4.74 12.94
N PRO A 47 6.44 5.19 13.02
CA PRO A 47 7.40 4.55 13.91
C PRO A 47 6.85 4.60 15.34
N ARG A 48 6.87 3.46 16.02
CA ARG A 48 6.49 3.33 17.45
C ARG A 48 7.53 3.98 18.34
#